data_AF-N1UD30-F1
#
_entry.id   AF-N1UD30-F1
#
_cell.length_a   1.000
_cell.length_b   1.000
_cell.length_c   1.000
_cell.angle_alpha   90.00
_cell.angle_beta   90.00
_cell.angle_gamma   90.00
#
_symmetry.space_group_name_H-M   'P 1'
#
loop_
_entity.id
_entity.type
_entity.pdbx_description
1 polymer ?
#
loop_
_entity_poly.entity_id
_entity_poly.type
_entity_poly.pdbx_seq_one_letter_code
_entity_poly.pdbx_strand_id
1 'polypeptide(L)'
;MAEPEAMRKFLRQLRAVLSSQSLVAIEDGEELSRLESNLNSTGLKDSLEFIFENLAGLSRIPKSRLNGQAQGTITSGQFDFRSYYDDIARDQENDLRPIIEKAIKLIVREKQGEIYQKLGGNIEGLDWQFSFNPLWKLSEKEESEIDLTKARTSDVYLARGVLSPEEVKTKTFSKLETYPAWNGGPRPEFGDPQAIQEPESKPDSENAKIESQKPKEKQLTLF
;
A
#
# COMPACT_ATOMS: atom_id res chain seq x y z
N MET A 1 -59.97 -10.92 39.49
CA MET A 1 -58.60 -11.20 39.00
C MET A 1 -58.73 -12.07 37.77
N ALA A 2 -58.32 -11.58 36.60
CA ALA A 2 -58.40 -12.37 35.37
C ALA A 2 -57.48 -13.60 35.46
N GLU A 3 -57.95 -14.74 34.95
CA GLU A 3 -57.20 -15.99 34.92
C GLU A 3 -55.88 -15.81 34.12
N PRO A 4 -54.73 -16.31 34.59
CA PRO A 4 -53.44 -16.14 33.91
C PRO A 4 -53.41 -16.73 32.49
N GLU A 5 -54.27 -17.71 32.19
CA GLU A 5 -54.39 -18.28 30.85
C GLU A 5 -55.14 -17.34 29.88
N ALA A 6 -56.23 -16.72 30.34
CA ALA A 6 -56.98 -15.74 29.57
C ALA A 6 -56.12 -14.51 29.20
N MET A 7 -55.32 -14.01 30.14
CA MET A 7 -54.39 -12.89 29.91
C MET A 7 -53.33 -13.23 28.85
N ARG A 8 -52.76 -14.45 28.88
CA ARG A 8 -51.77 -14.89 27.88
C ARG A 8 -52.37 -14.99 26.48
N LYS A 9 -53.60 -15.49 26.38
CA LYS A 9 -54.33 -15.58 25.10
C LYS A 9 -54.61 -14.19 24.53
N PHE A 10 -55.04 -13.26 25.38
CA PHE A 10 -55.26 -11.86 25.01
C PHE A 10 -53.99 -11.18 24.50
N LEU A 11 -52.88 -11.25 25.24
CA LEU A 11 -51.60 -10.66 24.81
C LEU A 11 -51.08 -11.23 23.48
N ARG A 12 -51.30 -12.53 23.23
CA ARG A 12 -50.95 -13.16 21.94
C ARG A 12 -51.80 -12.62 20.80
N GLN A 13 -53.10 -12.47 21.00
CA GLN A 13 -54.01 -11.89 20.00
C GLN A 13 -53.69 -10.42 19.73
N LEU A 14 -53.46 -9.64 20.79
CA LEU A 14 -53.07 -8.24 20.69
C LEU A 14 -51.76 -8.08 19.91
N ARG A 15 -50.72 -8.87 20.20
CA ARG A 15 -49.47 -8.87 19.42
C ARG A 15 -49.69 -9.25 17.96
N ALA A 16 -50.51 -10.26 17.68
CA ALA A 16 -50.78 -10.71 16.32
C ALA A 16 -51.48 -9.62 15.50
N VAL A 17 -52.52 -8.98 16.05
CA VAL A 17 -53.25 -7.89 15.37
C VAL A 17 -52.36 -6.65 15.22
N LEU A 18 -51.64 -6.24 16.26
CA LEU A 18 -50.67 -5.14 16.20
C LEU A 18 -49.62 -5.35 15.10
N SER A 19 -49.01 -6.53 15.04
CA SER A 19 -47.92 -6.81 14.10
C SER A 19 -48.38 -7.00 12.65
N SER A 20 -49.61 -7.49 12.42
CA SER A 20 -50.11 -7.80 11.07
C SER A 20 -51.02 -6.73 10.47
N GLN A 21 -51.77 -6.00 11.31
CA GLN A 21 -52.81 -5.08 10.87
C GLN A 21 -52.59 -3.64 11.36
N SER A 22 -51.59 -3.39 12.22
CA SER A 22 -51.28 -2.06 12.78
C SER A 22 -52.50 -1.35 13.39
N LEU A 23 -53.51 -2.11 13.84
CA LEU A 23 -54.73 -1.60 14.44
C LEU A 23 -54.80 -2.06 15.90
N VAL A 24 -55.26 -1.18 16.79
CA VAL A 24 -55.60 -1.52 18.16
C VAL A 24 -56.95 -0.92 18.48
N ALA A 25 -57.88 -1.76 18.93
CA ALA A 25 -59.11 -1.30 19.57
C ALA A 25 -58.89 -1.33 21.08
N ILE A 26 -59.14 -0.22 21.75
CA ILE A 26 -58.89 0.01 23.17
C ILE A 26 -60.22 0.49 23.78
N GLU A 27 -60.58 -0.01 24.96
CA GLU A 27 -61.80 0.39 25.66
C GLU A 27 -61.63 1.76 26.35
N ASP A 28 -62.74 2.46 26.60
CA ASP A 28 -62.75 3.78 27.24
C ASP A 28 -62.32 3.64 28.72
N GLY A 29 -61.04 3.89 28.99
CA GLY A 29 -60.38 3.68 30.29
C GLY A 29 -59.04 2.93 30.21
N GLU A 30 -58.71 2.33 29.06
CA GLU A 30 -57.41 1.72 28.81
C GLU A 30 -56.49 2.67 28.03
N GLU A 31 -55.21 2.75 28.41
CA GLU A 31 -54.22 3.58 27.74
C GLU A 31 -53.10 2.71 27.16
N LEU A 32 -52.84 2.84 25.86
CA LEU A 32 -51.68 2.23 25.20
C LEU A 32 -50.63 3.30 24.91
N SER A 33 -49.67 3.43 25.82
CA SER A 33 -48.48 4.24 25.57
C SER A 33 -47.39 3.40 24.90
N ARG A 34 -46.84 3.88 23.79
CA ARG A 34 -45.55 3.38 23.29
C ARG A 34 -44.47 3.86 24.24
N LEU A 35 -43.90 2.95 25.02
CA LEU A 35 -42.67 3.22 25.75
C LEU A 35 -41.54 3.32 24.72
N GLU A 36 -41.22 4.54 24.29
CA GLU A 36 -40.00 4.78 23.54
C GLU A 36 -38.83 4.61 24.49
N SER A 37 -38.21 3.43 24.46
CA SER A 37 -36.86 3.31 24.99
C SER A 37 -35.99 4.17 24.08
N ASN A 38 -35.67 5.38 24.53
CA ASN A 38 -34.61 6.18 23.96
C ASN A 38 -33.28 5.48 24.31
N LEU A 39 -33.02 4.35 23.66
CA LEU A 39 -31.69 3.79 23.53
C LEU A 39 -30.92 4.82 22.71
N ASN A 40 -30.50 5.89 23.38
CA ASN A 40 -29.66 6.93 22.82
C ASN A 40 -28.39 6.21 22.39
N SER A 41 -28.29 5.91 21.09
CA SER A 41 -27.10 5.31 20.48
C SER A 41 -25.84 6.11 20.77
N THR A 42 -26.00 7.37 21.21
CA THR A 42 -24.99 8.25 21.79
C THR A 42 -24.18 7.59 22.90
N GLY A 43 -24.81 6.96 23.89
CA GLY A 43 -24.07 6.38 25.03
C GLY A 43 -23.18 5.19 24.62
N LEU A 44 -23.59 4.43 23.60
CA LEU A 44 -22.79 3.35 23.05
C LEU A 44 -21.59 3.90 22.25
N LYS A 45 -21.81 4.96 21.46
CA LYS A 45 -20.75 5.61 20.70
C LYS A 45 -19.67 6.16 21.64
N ASP A 46 -20.07 6.87 22.70
CA ASP A 46 -19.13 7.46 23.66
C ASP A 46 -18.30 6.39 24.38
N SER A 47 -18.93 5.25 24.71
CA SER A 47 -18.25 4.10 25.31
C SER A 47 -17.20 3.50 24.38
N LEU A 48 -17.53 3.33 23.10
CA LEU A 48 -16.59 2.82 22.09
C LEU A 48 -15.45 3.80 21.83
N GLU A 49 -15.75 5.10 21.74
CA GLU A 49 -14.76 6.16 21.57
C GLU A 49 -13.74 6.14 22.71
N PHE A 50 -14.21 6.00 23.96
CA PHE A 50 -13.35 5.86 25.14
C PHE A 50 -12.46 4.61 25.07
N ILE A 51 -13.01 3.46 24.66
CA ILE A 51 -12.23 2.22 24.52
C ILE A 51 -11.10 2.41 23.49
N PHE A 52 -11.42 2.97 22.31
CA PHE A 52 -10.42 3.20 21.27
C PHE A 52 -9.36 4.22 21.66
N GLU A 53 -9.73 5.24 22.42
CA GLU A 53 -8.79 6.23 22.96
C GLU A 53 -7.77 5.58 23.93
N ASN A 54 -8.27 4.78 24.88
CA ASN A 54 -7.41 4.09 25.83
C ASN A 54 -6.54 3.03 25.14
N LEU A 55 -7.09 2.32 24.15
CA LEU A 55 -6.34 1.34 23.38
C LEU A 55 -5.22 2.01 22.57
N ALA A 56 -5.48 3.16 21.95
CA ALA A 56 -4.47 3.94 21.23
C ALA A 56 -3.33 4.35 22.17
N GLY A 57 -3.67 4.88 23.36
CA GLY A 57 -2.69 5.27 24.37
C GLY A 57 -1.82 4.11 24.87
N LEU A 58 -2.42 2.94 25.12
CA LEU A 58 -1.71 1.76 25.63
C LEU A 58 -0.85 1.07 24.56
N SER A 59 -1.37 0.96 23.34
CA SER A 59 -0.67 0.27 22.24
C SER A 59 0.40 1.13 21.56
N ARG A 60 0.43 2.45 21.85
CA ARG A 60 1.21 3.46 21.10
C ARG A 60 0.88 3.48 19.61
N ILE A 61 -0.27 2.93 19.21
CA ILE A 61 -0.74 2.98 17.83
C ILE A 61 -1.73 4.15 17.71
N PRO A 62 -1.53 5.09 16.76
CA PRO A 62 -2.46 6.19 16.57
C PRO A 62 -3.90 5.69 16.32
N LYS A 63 -4.88 6.35 16.94
CA LYS A 63 -6.30 6.01 16.83
C LYS A 63 -6.80 5.95 15.38
N SER A 64 -6.29 6.82 14.52
CA SER A 64 -6.59 6.81 13.08
C SER A 64 -6.15 5.51 12.40
N ARG A 65 -4.99 4.95 12.78
CA ARG A 65 -4.54 3.62 12.30
C ARG A 65 -5.41 2.51 12.87
N LEU A 66 -5.71 2.54 14.18
CA LEU A 66 -6.54 1.52 14.83
C LEU A 66 -7.95 1.45 14.22
N ASN A 67 -8.52 2.60 13.88
CA ASN A 67 -9.84 2.69 13.27
C ASN A 67 -9.84 2.41 11.76
N GLY A 68 -8.69 2.09 11.16
CA GLY A 68 -8.58 1.83 9.71
C GLY A 68 -8.89 3.04 8.84
N GLN A 69 -8.76 4.26 9.37
CA GLN A 69 -9.01 5.48 8.61
C GLN A 69 -7.92 5.67 7.56
N ALA A 70 -8.32 5.83 6.30
CA ALA A 70 -7.40 6.13 5.22
C ALA A 70 -6.72 7.49 5.46
N GLN A 71 -5.42 7.56 5.19
CA GLN A 71 -4.55 8.72 5.47
C GLN A 71 -4.95 10.05 4.78
N GLY A 72 -6.01 10.09 3.98
CA GLY A 72 -6.34 11.22 3.12
C GLY A 72 -7.14 12.37 3.75
N THR A 73 -7.64 12.26 4.99
CA THR A 73 -8.60 13.25 5.52
C THR A 73 -8.15 14.00 6.77
N ILE A 74 -7.10 13.57 7.46
CA ILE A 74 -6.71 14.20 8.74
C ILE A 74 -5.31 14.81 8.62
N THR A 75 -5.26 16.09 8.27
CA THR A 75 -4.05 16.93 8.32
C THR A 75 -3.48 17.05 9.74
N SER A 76 -4.28 16.79 10.79
CA SER A 76 -3.86 16.90 12.19
C SER A 76 -3.17 15.66 12.79
N GLY A 77 -3.07 14.54 12.06
CA GLY A 77 -2.47 13.29 12.56
C GLY A 77 -1.01 13.07 12.15
N GLN A 78 -0.42 14.01 11.40
CA GLN A 78 0.92 13.88 10.81
C GLN A 78 2.02 13.68 11.87
N PHE A 79 1.92 14.40 12.99
CA PHE A 79 2.86 14.26 14.10
C PHE A 79 2.75 12.91 14.81
N ASP A 80 1.52 12.44 15.04
CA ASP A 80 1.29 11.13 15.67
C ASP A 80 1.79 9.98 14.79
N PHE A 81 1.60 10.07 13.48
CA PHE A 81 2.15 9.08 12.55
C PHE A 81 3.67 9.10 12.54
N ARG A 82 4.29 10.29 12.54
CA ARG A 82 5.75 10.40 12.58
C ARG A 82 6.32 9.75 13.83
N SER A 83 5.79 10.09 15.01
CA SER A 83 6.21 9.48 16.26
C SER A 83 6.01 7.96 16.26
N TYR A 84 4.90 7.47 15.72
CA TYR A 84 4.62 6.05 15.58
C TYR A 84 5.62 5.32 14.67
N TYR A 85 5.96 5.91 13.53
CA TYR A 85 6.95 5.32 12.63
C TYR A 85 8.38 5.41 13.18
N ASP A 86 8.71 6.46 13.92
CA ASP A 86 10.00 6.58 14.62
C ASP A 86 10.14 5.49 15.70
N ASP A 87 9.07 5.21 16.45
CA ASP A 87 9.04 4.09 17.41
C ASP A 87 9.23 2.74 16.70
N ILE A 88 8.52 2.47 15.59
CA ILE A 88 8.71 1.23 14.82
C ILE A 88 10.13 1.13 14.26
N ALA A 89 10.69 2.22 13.73
CA ALA A 89 12.04 2.24 13.19
C ALA A 89 13.06 1.93 14.29
N ARG A 90 12.84 2.44 15.51
CA ARG A 90 13.65 2.09 16.67
C ARG A 90 13.57 0.60 16.99
N ASP A 91 12.37 0.02 17.01
CA ASP A 91 12.18 -1.40 17.32
C ASP A 91 12.78 -2.30 16.21
N GLN A 92 12.69 -1.88 14.95
CA GLN A 92 13.37 -2.54 13.83
C GLN A 92 14.89 -2.56 14.03
N GLU A 93 15.47 -1.45 14.45
CA GLU A 93 16.92 -1.30 14.59
C GLU A 93 17.45 -1.97 15.86
N ASN A 94 16.73 -1.86 16.98
CA ASN A 94 17.20 -2.36 18.26
C ASN A 94 16.89 -3.85 18.45
N ASP A 95 15.70 -4.29 18.05
CA ASP A 95 15.23 -5.64 18.36
C ASP A 95 15.32 -6.55 17.15
N LEU A 96 14.85 -6.11 15.98
CA LEU A 96 14.81 -6.97 14.78
C LEU A 96 16.16 -7.10 14.10
N ARG A 97 16.96 -6.02 14.00
CA ARG A 97 18.27 -6.07 13.37
C ARG A 97 19.18 -7.15 13.96
N PRO A 98 19.42 -7.24 15.28
CA PRO A 98 20.32 -8.26 15.80
C PRO A 98 19.79 -9.68 15.52
N ILE A 99 18.47 -9.88 15.51
CA ILE A 99 17.84 -11.17 15.19
C ILE A 99 18.07 -11.54 13.72
N ILE A 100 17.81 -10.60 12.81
CA ILE A 100 18.02 -10.77 11.37
C ILE A 100 19.50 -10.98 11.06
N GLU A 101 20.39 -10.21 11.67
CA GLU A 101 21.84 -10.40 11.51
C GLU A 101 22.29 -11.76 11.98
N LYS A 102 21.77 -12.25 13.10
CA LYS A 102 22.07 -13.59 13.59
C LYS A 102 21.56 -14.64 12.61
N ALA A 103 20.35 -14.49 12.07
CA ALA A 103 19.80 -15.39 11.07
C ALA A 103 20.66 -15.41 9.79
N ILE A 104 21.05 -14.24 9.27
CA ILE A 104 21.92 -14.13 8.09
C ILE A 104 23.29 -14.74 8.36
N LYS A 105 23.91 -14.48 9.52
CA LYS A 105 25.18 -15.10 9.91
C LYS A 105 25.10 -16.63 9.98
N LEU A 106 23.96 -17.19 10.42
CA LEU A 106 23.74 -18.63 10.44
C LEU A 106 23.63 -19.20 9.02
N ILE A 107 22.85 -18.55 8.15
CA ILE A 107 22.69 -18.94 6.74
C ILE A 107 24.03 -18.90 6.00
N VAL A 108 24.83 -17.84 6.20
CA VAL A 108 26.16 -17.70 5.57
C VAL A 108 27.14 -18.78 6.06
N ARG A 109 27.02 -19.24 7.31
CA ARG A 109 27.89 -20.27 7.91
C ARG A 109 27.44 -21.70 7.60
N GLU A 110 26.30 -21.88 6.96
CA GLU A 110 25.78 -23.18 6.61
C GLU A 110 26.66 -23.82 5.52
N LYS A 111 27.33 -24.93 5.86
CA LYS A 111 28.28 -25.61 4.96
C LYS A 111 27.66 -26.11 3.64
N GLN A 112 26.36 -26.44 3.67
CA GLN A 112 25.61 -26.88 2.50
C GLN A 112 24.96 -25.72 1.74
N GLY A 113 25.01 -24.50 2.29
CA GLY A 113 24.43 -23.32 1.65
C GLY A 113 25.22 -22.89 0.42
N GLU A 114 24.51 -22.37 -0.59
CA GLU A 114 25.12 -21.87 -1.83
C GLU A 114 26.14 -20.76 -1.57
N ILE A 115 25.89 -19.92 -0.57
CA ILE A 115 26.76 -18.78 -0.21
C ILE A 115 28.10 -19.30 0.31
N TYR A 116 28.09 -20.25 1.25
CA TYR A 116 29.32 -20.82 1.82
C TYR A 116 30.16 -21.53 0.75
N GLN A 117 29.52 -22.25 -0.17
CA GLN A 117 30.20 -22.92 -1.29
C GLN A 117 30.83 -21.92 -2.26
N LYS A 118 30.12 -20.85 -2.62
CA LYS A 118 30.63 -19.78 -3.49
C LYS A 118 31.81 -19.03 -2.87
N LEU A 119 31.83 -18.88 -1.54
CA LEU A 119 32.95 -18.29 -0.81
C LEU A 119 34.11 -19.25 -0.53
N GLY A 120 34.01 -20.53 -0.93
CA GLY A 120 35.08 -21.51 -0.73
C GLY A 120 35.43 -21.73 0.75
N GLY A 121 34.49 -21.48 1.66
CA GLY A 121 34.70 -21.54 3.11
C GLY A 121 35.37 -20.31 3.74
N ASN A 122 35.69 -19.27 2.96
CA ASN A 122 36.20 -18.00 3.51
C ASN A 122 35.04 -17.09 3.95
N ILE A 123 34.51 -17.32 5.15
CA ILE A 123 33.41 -16.51 5.70
C ILE A 123 33.86 -15.09 6.08
N GLU A 124 35.14 -14.90 6.40
CA GLU A 124 35.68 -13.63 6.92
C GLU A 124 35.83 -12.54 5.85
N GLY A 125 35.79 -12.93 4.56
CA GLY A 125 35.83 -11.99 3.44
C GLY A 125 34.48 -11.40 3.03
N LEU A 126 33.36 -11.85 3.61
CA LEU A 126 32.02 -11.34 3.24
C LEU A 126 31.60 -10.20 4.15
N ASP A 127 31.77 -8.97 3.67
CA ASP A 127 31.13 -7.80 4.24
C ASP A 127 29.73 -7.65 3.62
N TRP A 128 28.70 -7.63 4.47
CA TRP A 128 27.32 -7.54 4.03
C TRP A 128 26.57 -6.56 4.93
N GLN A 129 25.70 -5.76 4.32
CA GLN A 129 24.86 -4.80 5.01
C GLN A 129 23.45 -4.87 4.48
N PHE A 130 22.47 -4.65 5.36
CA PHE A 130 21.09 -4.48 4.97
C PHE A 130 20.50 -3.23 5.63
N SER A 131 19.53 -2.64 4.96
CA SER A 131 18.77 -1.48 5.44
C SER A 131 17.27 -1.80 5.40
N PHE A 132 16.53 -1.24 6.36
CA PHE A 132 15.08 -1.33 6.35
C PHE A 132 14.50 -0.35 5.34
N ASN A 133 13.36 -0.73 4.75
CA ASN A 133 12.61 0.16 3.86
C ASN A 133 12.08 1.37 4.64
N PRO A 134 12.03 2.56 4.01
CA PRO A 134 11.50 3.75 4.66
C PRO A 134 10.00 3.55 4.98
N LEU A 135 9.65 3.76 6.25
CA LEU A 135 8.28 3.61 6.76
C LEU A 135 7.39 4.80 6.42
N TRP A 136 7.99 5.98 6.29
CA TRP A 136 7.32 7.21 5.89
C TRP A 136 7.64 7.54 4.43
N LYS A 137 6.60 7.84 3.65
CA LYS A 137 6.73 8.43 2.33
C LYS A 137 6.03 9.77 2.34
N LEU A 138 6.73 10.77 1.82
CA LEU A 138 6.16 12.09 1.61
C LEU A 138 5.01 11.98 0.60
N SER A 139 4.01 12.84 0.75
CA SER A 139 3.00 12.99 -0.30
C SER A 139 3.65 13.55 -1.57
N GLU A 140 3.06 13.28 -2.73
CA GLU A 140 3.53 13.80 -4.03
C GLU A 140 3.68 15.34 -4.00
N LYS A 141 2.78 16.01 -3.29
CA LYS A 141 2.84 17.46 -3.08
C LYS A 141 4.07 17.88 -2.28
N GLU A 142 4.31 17.26 -1.13
CA GLU A 142 5.48 17.57 -0.31
C GLU A 142 6.79 17.23 -1.03
N GLU A 143 6.82 16.13 -1.80
CA GLU A 143 7.96 15.75 -2.63
C GLU A 143 8.23 16.83 -3.70
N SER A 144 7.18 17.31 -4.38
CA SER A 144 7.31 18.40 -5.36
C SER A 144 7.81 19.71 -4.76
N GLU A 145 7.37 20.04 -3.54
CA GLU A 145 7.81 21.25 -2.82
C GLU A 145 9.29 21.14 -2.39
N ILE A 146 9.70 19.95 -1.95
CA ILE A 146 11.10 19.64 -1.62
C ILE A 146 11.98 19.77 -2.86
N ASP A 147 11.55 19.22 -3.99
CA ASP A 147 12.34 19.26 -5.22
C ASP A 147 12.43 20.68 -5.80
N LEU A 148 11.36 21.46 -5.71
CA LEU A 148 11.38 22.88 -6.03
C LEU A 148 12.34 23.66 -5.10
N THR A 149 12.36 23.33 -3.82
CA THR A 149 13.29 23.96 -2.86
C THR A 149 14.75 23.59 -3.15
N LYS A 150 15.02 22.33 -3.50
CA LYS A 150 16.35 21.89 -3.97
C LYS A 150 16.75 22.61 -5.24
N ALA A 151 15.86 22.72 -6.23
CA ALA A 151 16.12 23.40 -7.49
C ALA A 151 16.45 24.89 -7.27
N ARG A 152 15.70 25.59 -6.42
CA ARG A 152 15.99 26.98 -6.03
C ARG A 152 17.34 27.12 -5.33
N THR A 153 17.67 26.17 -4.45
CA THR A 153 18.96 26.16 -3.75
C THR A 153 20.12 26.00 -4.74
N SER A 154 19.98 25.08 -5.70
CA SER A 154 20.95 24.87 -6.78
C SER A 154 21.13 26.12 -7.66
N ASP A 155 20.04 26.80 -8.02
CA ASP A 155 20.07 28.05 -8.79
C ASP A 155 20.85 29.16 -8.06
N VAL A 156 20.60 29.32 -6.76
CA VAL A 156 21.33 30.31 -5.93
C VAL A 156 22.83 30.00 -5.86
N TYR A 157 23.22 28.72 -5.72
CA TYR A 157 24.64 28.35 -5.71
C TYR A 157 25.33 28.59 -7.05
N LEU A 158 24.63 28.33 -8.16
CA LEU A 158 25.13 28.58 -9.50
C LEU A 158 25.27 30.08 -9.76
N ALA A 159 24.25 30.87 -9.42
CA ALA A 159 24.25 32.33 -9.58
C ALA A 159 25.34 33.02 -8.74
N ARG A 160 25.68 32.46 -7.58
CA ARG A 160 26.75 32.96 -6.69
C ARG A 160 28.14 32.40 -7.01
N GLY A 161 28.25 31.51 -8.01
CA GLY A 161 29.52 30.89 -8.39
C GLY A 161 30.13 29.99 -7.32
N VAL A 162 29.33 29.49 -6.37
CA VAL A 162 29.79 28.61 -5.28
C VAL A 162 29.96 27.17 -5.76
N LEU A 163 29.14 26.74 -6.73
CA LEU A 163 29.20 25.41 -7.34
C LEU A 163 29.20 25.52 -8.86
N SER A 164 29.93 24.63 -9.52
CA SER A 164 29.89 24.48 -10.97
C SER A 164 28.62 23.74 -11.43
N PRO A 165 28.16 23.92 -12.68
CA PRO A 165 27.00 23.20 -13.22
C PRO A 165 27.09 21.67 -13.09
N GLU A 166 28.29 21.11 -13.24
CA GLU A 166 28.53 19.67 -13.14
C GLU A 166 28.36 19.16 -11.69
N GLU A 167 28.89 19.89 -10.71
CA GLU A 167 28.74 19.52 -9.30
C GLU A 167 27.29 19.63 -8.82
N VAL A 168 26.55 20.61 -9.34
CA VAL A 168 25.11 20.75 -9.09
C VAL A 168 24.35 19.57 -9.68
N LYS A 169 24.64 19.18 -10.92
CA LYS A 169 24.02 18.02 -11.59
C LYS A 169 24.25 16.76 -10.78
N THR A 170 25.49 16.46 -10.37
CA THR A 170 25.79 15.28 -9.56
C THR A 170 25.09 15.30 -8.20
N LYS A 171 24.97 16.46 -7.55
CA LYS A 171 24.31 16.58 -6.24
C LYS A 171 22.78 16.49 -6.33
N THR A 172 22.17 17.16 -7.30
CA THR A 172 20.70 17.19 -7.44
C THR A 172 20.17 15.88 -8.02
N PHE A 173 20.95 15.24 -8.89
CA PHE A 173 20.54 14.06 -9.66
C PHE A 173 21.42 12.84 -9.38
N SER A 174 21.77 12.60 -8.12
CA SER A 174 22.65 11.49 -7.72
C SER A 174 22.11 10.10 -8.06
N LYS A 175 20.80 9.97 -8.28
CA LYS A 175 20.14 8.71 -8.68
C LYS A 175 19.98 8.53 -10.19
N LEU A 176 20.37 9.51 -11.01
CA LEU A 176 20.34 9.32 -12.46
C LEU A 176 21.50 8.42 -12.86
N GLU A 177 21.17 7.32 -13.52
CA GLU A 177 22.16 6.44 -14.13
C GLU A 177 23.01 7.25 -15.12
N THR A 178 24.30 7.39 -14.80
CA THR A 178 25.25 7.99 -15.73
C THR A 178 25.54 6.95 -16.82
N TYR A 179 24.83 7.07 -17.93
CA TYR A 179 25.22 6.36 -19.14
C TYR A 179 26.57 6.93 -19.62
N PRO A 180 27.54 6.10 -20.02
CA PRO A 180 28.72 6.61 -20.69
C PRO A 180 28.26 7.45 -21.87
N ALA A 181 28.92 8.60 -22.08
CA ALA A 181 28.67 9.40 -23.27
C ALA A 181 28.70 8.46 -24.49
N TRP A 182 27.70 8.59 -25.36
CA TRP A 182 27.60 7.68 -26.50
C TRP A 182 28.86 7.83 -27.37
N ASN A 183 29.72 6.82 -27.35
CA ASN A 183 31.03 6.84 -28.02
C ASN A 183 30.94 6.60 -29.53
N GLY A 184 29.81 6.89 -30.17
CA GLY A 184 29.68 6.66 -31.60
C GLY A 184 29.69 5.18 -31.98
N GLY A 185 28.97 4.33 -31.24
CA GLY A 185 28.74 2.94 -31.66
C GLY A 185 28.22 2.88 -33.11
N PRO A 186 28.38 1.74 -33.82
CA PRO A 186 28.04 1.65 -35.24
C PRO A 186 26.65 2.23 -35.46
N ARG A 187 26.55 3.28 -36.29
CA ARG A 187 25.24 3.83 -36.66
C ARG A 187 24.42 2.65 -37.18
N PRO A 188 23.19 2.43 -36.67
CA PRO A 188 22.31 1.46 -37.29
C PRO A 188 22.21 1.82 -38.76
N GLU A 189 22.67 0.92 -39.64
CA GLU A 189 22.46 1.07 -41.07
C GLU A 189 20.97 0.83 -41.29
N PHE A 190 20.19 1.92 -41.25
CA PHE A 190 18.86 1.93 -41.82
C PHE A 190 19.08 1.71 -43.32
N GLY A 191 18.88 0.47 -43.77
CA GLY A 191 18.94 0.14 -45.19
C GLY A 191 18.10 1.11 -45.99
N ASP A 192 18.54 1.43 -47.20
CA ASP A 192 17.87 2.38 -48.07
C ASP A 192 16.36 2.08 -48.12
N PRO A 193 15.49 3.10 -47.99
CA PRO A 193 14.05 2.88 -47.98
C PRO A 193 13.65 2.10 -49.24
N GLN A 194 13.16 0.88 -49.04
CA GLN A 194 12.63 0.07 -50.13
C GLN A 194 11.50 0.84 -50.80
N ALA A 195 11.66 1.13 -52.09
CA ALA A 195 10.62 1.76 -52.89
C ALA A 195 9.36 0.88 -52.82
N ILE A 196 8.27 1.46 -52.32
CA ILE A 196 6.96 0.80 -52.27
C ILE A 196 6.55 0.53 -53.72
N GLN A 197 6.55 -0.74 -54.13
CA GLN A 197 5.99 -1.14 -55.42
C GLN A 197 4.48 -0.95 -55.36
N GLU A 198 3.92 -0.21 -56.32
CA GLU A 198 2.46 -0.06 -56.48
C GLU A 198 1.81 -1.44 -56.65
N PRO A 199 0.66 -1.71 -56.00
CA PRO A 199 0.08 -3.04 -56.03
C PRO A 199 -0.51 -3.35 -57.41
N GLU A 200 0.17 -4.22 -58.16
CA GLU A 200 -0.41 -4.85 -59.35
C GLU A 200 -1.63 -5.70 -58.95
N SER A 201 -2.72 -5.48 -59.68
CA SER A 201 -4.02 -6.14 -59.54
C SER A 201 -3.91 -7.66 -59.74
N LYS A 202 -4.30 -8.44 -58.73
CA LYS A 202 -4.58 -9.89 -58.89
C LYS A 202 -5.79 -10.08 -59.82
N PRO A 203 -5.86 -11.21 -60.55
CA PRO A 203 -6.69 -12.27 -60.00
C PRO A 203 -6.17 -13.71 -60.21
N ASP A 204 -6.63 -14.57 -59.29
CA ASP A 204 -6.98 -15.99 -59.46
C ASP A 204 -5.86 -16.97 -59.89
N SER A 205 -5.70 -18.18 -59.35
CA SER A 205 -6.50 -19.01 -58.45
C SER A 205 -5.65 -20.20 -58.04
N GLU A 206 -6.10 -20.87 -56.98
CA GLU A 206 -5.99 -22.32 -56.76
C GLU A 206 -4.66 -22.94 -56.28
N ASN A 207 -4.78 -23.45 -55.06
CA ASN A 207 -4.48 -24.82 -54.65
C ASN A 207 -3.06 -25.38 -54.89
N ALA A 208 -2.33 -25.52 -53.78
CA ALA A 208 -1.78 -26.79 -53.30
C ALA A 208 -0.86 -26.45 -52.12
N LYS A 209 -1.14 -26.92 -50.91
CA LYS A 209 -0.57 -28.17 -50.34
C LYS A 209 0.96 -28.12 -50.33
N ILE A 210 1.70 -28.41 -49.26
CA ILE A 210 1.45 -29.17 -48.03
C ILE A 210 2.80 -29.13 -47.27
N GLU A 211 2.75 -29.20 -45.94
CA GLU A 211 3.81 -29.67 -45.01
C GLU A 211 5.19 -28.96 -45.03
N SER A 212 5.93 -28.81 -43.94
CA SER A 212 5.91 -29.20 -42.53
C SER A 212 7.12 -28.43 -41.92
N GLN A 213 7.25 -27.99 -40.66
CA GLN A 213 7.29 -28.73 -39.41
C GLN A 213 7.66 -27.68 -38.30
N LYS A 214 6.74 -27.39 -37.38
CA LYS A 214 6.83 -27.38 -35.88
C LYS A 214 8.06 -26.79 -35.11
N PRO A 215 7.94 -26.56 -33.77
CA PRO A 215 7.85 -25.25 -33.13
C PRO A 215 9.11 -24.89 -32.30
N LYS A 216 9.25 -23.63 -31.86
CA LYS A 216 10.15 -23.30 -30.72
C LYS A 216 9.43 -22.51 -29.64
N GLU A 217 9.73 -22.96 -28.44
CA GLU A 217 9.01 -22.77 -27.19
C GLU A 217 9.13 -21.36 -26.61
N LYS A 218 8.14 -21.09 -25.76
CA LYS A 218 7.91 -19.91 -24.95
C LYS A 218 9.07 -19.65 -23.99
N GLN A 219 9.51 -18.40 -23.89
CA GLN A 219 10.21 -17.92 -22.69
C GLN A 219 9.19 -17.27 -21.76
N LEU A 220 9.03 -17.86 -20.56
CA LEU A 220 8.31 -17.26 -19.43
C LEU A 220 9.22 -16.19 -18.80
N THR A 221 8.67 -15.00 -18.62
CA THR A 221 9.20 -13.98 -17.70
C THR A 221 8.35 -14.01 -16.44
N LEU A 222 8.97 -14.24 -15.28
CA LEU A 222 8.30 -14.22 -13.99
C LEU A 222 8.56 -12.87 -13.31
N PHE A 223 7.48 -12.24 -12.85
CA PHE A 223 7.48 -11.14 -11.89
C PHE A 223 7.61 -11.68 -10.46
#